data_AF-K0P0C7-F1
#
_entry.id   AF-K0P0C7-F1
#
_cell.length_a   1.000
_cell.length_b   1.000
_cell.length_c   1.000
_cell.angle_alpha   90.00
_cell.angle_beta   90.00
_cell.angle_gamma   90.00
#
_symmetry.space_group_name_H-M   'P 1'
#
loop_
_entity.id
_entity.type
_entity.pdbx_description
1 polymer ?
#
loop_
_entity_poly.entity_id
_entity_poly.type
_entity_poly.pdbx_seq_one_letter_code
_entity_poly.pdbx_strand_id
1 'polypeptide(L)' 'MLVLLDLFSAGIGAGIIALGAGIGIGKIGAAAMEAISRQPEMSGKIQTAMIIACALIEGVALFGVLICLLIANK' A
#
# COMPACT_ATOMS: atom_id res chain seq x y z
N MET A 1 -28.43 -13.51 -5.17
CA MET A 1 -27.54 -13.66 -6.34
C MET A 1 -26.65 -12.43 -6.52
N LEU A 2 -27.21 -11.22 -6.68
CA LEU A 2 -26.44 -9.97 -6.82
C LEU A 2 -25.51 -9.68 -5.63
N VAL A 3 -26.01 -9.74 -4.40
CA VAL A 3 -25.21 -9.51 -3.18
C VAL A 3 -23.95 -10.40 -3.09
N LEU A 4 -24.03 -11.67 -3.51
CA LEU A 4 -22.87 -12.58 -3.47
C LEU A 4 -21.78 -12.18 -4.48
N LEU A 5 -22.16 -11.65 -5.64
CA LEU A 5 -21.22 -11.15 -6.64
C LEU A 5 -20.53 -9.87 -6.17
N ASP A 6 -21.26 -9.00 -5.46
CA ASP A 6 -20.71 -7.75 -4.91
C ASP A 6 -19.67 -8.04 -3.82
N LEU A 7 -19.95 -8.96 -2.89
CA LEU A 7 -18.97 -9.37 -1.86
C LEU A 7 -17.72 -10.01 -2.47
N PHE A 8 -17.90 -10.88 -3.46
CA PHE A 8 -16.76 -11.57 -4.10
C PHE A 8 -15.86 -10.60 -4.86
N SER A 9 -16.44 -9.70 -5.65
CA SER A 9 -15.69 -8.68 -6.40
C SER A 9 -15.00 -7.67 -5.48
N ALA A 10 -15.67 -7.24 -4.40
CA ALA A 10 -15.07 -6.36 -3.39
C ALA A 10 -13.89 -7.02 -2.66
N GLY A 11 -14.03 -8.29 -2.27
CA GLY A 11 -12.96 -9.05 -1.62
C GLY A 11 -11.74 -9.23 -2.51
N ILE A 12 -11.93 -9.60 -3.78
CA ILE A 12 -10.84 -9.70 -4.75
C ILE A 12 -10.18 -8.34 -4.99
N GLY A 13 -10.98 -7.28 -5.17
CA GLY A 13 -10.48 -5.93 -5.37
C GLY A 13 -9.58 -5.47 -4.22
N ALA A 14 -10.05 -5.64 -2.98
CA ALA A 14 -9.28 -5.30 -1.78
C ALA A 14 -7.97 -6.10 -1.69
N GLY A 15 -8.00 -7.39 -2.03
CA GLY A 15 -6.81 -8.24 -2.07
C GLY A 15 -5.77 -7.77 -3.09
N ILE A 16 -6.20 -7.40 -4.30
CA ILE A 16 -5.31 -6.87 -5.34
C ILE A 16 -4.69 -5.54 -4.92
N ILE A 17 -5.47 -4.65 -4.31
CA ILE A 17 -4.98 -3.37 -3.80
C ILE A 17 -3.92 -3.60 -2.71
N ALA A 18 -4.20 -4.48 -1.75
CA ALA A 18 -3.26 -4.81 -0.67
C ALA A 18 -1.95 -5.42 -1.22
N LEU A 19 -2.04 -6.30 -2.22
CA LEU A 19 -0.85 -6.85 -2.89
C LEU A 19 -0.03 -5.77 -3.60
N GLY A 20 -0.68 -4.87 -4.34
CA GLY A 20 -0.01 -3.76 -5.02
C GLY A 20 0.70 -2.82 -4.05
N ALA A 21 0.02 -2.44 -2.96
CA ALA A 21 0.59 -1.60 -1.91
C ALA A 21 1.78 -2.28 -1.22
N GLY A 22 1.62 -3.55 -0.84
CA GLY A 22 2.68 -4.33 -0.19
C GLY A 22 3.93 -4.48 -1.06
N ILE A 23 3.78 -4.75 -2.37
CA ILE A 23 4.92 -4.81 -3.30
C ILE A 23 5.60 -3.44 -3.44
N GLY A 24 4.83 -2.36 -3.55
CA GLY A 24 5.37 -1.00 -3.66
C GLY A 24 6.16 -0.58 -2.42
N ILE A 25 5.58 -0.76 -1.24
CA ILE A 25 6.20 -0.47 0.04
C ILE A 25 7.44 -1.34 0.26
N GLY A 26 7.37 -2.63 -0.06
CA GLY A 26 8.51 -3.54 0.06
C GLY A 26 9.71 -3.09 -0.78
N LYS A 27 9.48 -2.63 -2.01
CA LYS A 27 10.54 -2.09 -2.88
C LYS A 27 11.14 -0.80 -2.32
N ILE A 28 10.29 0.12 -1.83
CA ILE A 28 10.74 1.37 -1.20
C ILE A 28 11.59 1.07 0.03
N GLY A 29 11.13 0.17 0.91
CA GLY A 29 11.86 -0.24 2.10
C GLY A 29 13.21 -0.87 1.77
N ALA A 30 13.26 -1.78 0.79
CA ALA A 30 14.52 -2.40 0.36
C ALA A 30 15.53 -1.37 -0.16
N ALA A 31 15.10 -0.46 -1.02
CA ALA A 31 15.95 0.62 -1.54
C ALA A 31 16.44 1.56 -0.44
N ALA A 32 15.58 1.88 0.54
CA ALA A 32 15.96 2.70 1.68
C ALA A 32 17.00 2.00 2.56
N MET A 33 16.84 0.70 2.83
CA MET A 33 17.82 -0.07 3.61
C MET A 33 19.18 -0.16 2.90
N GLU A 34 19.19 -0.34 1.58
CA GLU A 34 20.43 -0.32 0.80
C GLU A 34 21.10 1.06 0.82
N ALA A 35 20.33 2.14 0.72
CA ALA A 35 20.86 3.49 0.81
C ALA A 35 21.43 3.79 2.21
N ILE A 36 20.75 3.36 3.27
CA ILE A 36 21.20 3.53 4.66
C ILE A 36 22.47 2.73 4.93
N SER A 37 22.60 1.51 4.40
CA SER A 37 23.81 0.71 4.58
C SER A 37 25.04 1.34 3.90
N ARG A 38 24.83 2.03 2.77
CA ARG A 38 25.89 2.77 2.06
C ARG A 38 26.25 4.10 2.72
N GLN A 39 25.28 4.80 3.31
CA GLN A 39 25.47 6.11 3.95
C GLN A 39 24.71 6.18 5.30
N PRO A 40 25.26 5.58 6.37
CA PRO A 40 24.59 5.52 7.68
C PRO A 40 24.29 6.90 8.27
N GLU A 41 25.17 7.88 8.04
CA GLU A 41 25.02 9.26 8.51
C GLU A 41 23.79 9.98 7.93
N MET A 42 23.26 9.50 6.79
CA MET A 42 22.08 10.06 6.13
C MET A 42 20.78 9.33 6.50
N SER A 43 20.83 8.38 7.45
CA SER A 43 19.71 7.49 7.78
C SER A 43 18.39 8.21 8.06
N GLY A 44 18.41 9.27 8.88
CA GLY A 44 17.19 10.02 9.21
C GLY A 44 16.52 10.68 7.99
N LYS A 45 17.32 11.19 7.04
CA LYS A 45 16.78 11.80 5.80
C LYS A 45 16.20 10.73 4.87
N ILE A 46 16.91 9.60 4.73
CA ILE A 46 16.44 8.47 3.91
C ILE A 46 15.15 7.90 4.48
N GLN A 47 15.08 7.68 5.79
CA GLN A 47 13.87 7.20 6.47
C GLN A 47 12.69 8.16 6.30
N THR A 48 12.94 9.47 6.39
CA THR A 48 11.88 10.48 6.16
C THR A 48 11.34 10.39 4.73
N ALA A 49 12.21 10.34 3.72
CA ALA A 49 11.79 10.18 2.33
C ALA A 49 11.05 8.86 2.09
N MET A 50 11.53 7.76 2.68
CA MET A 50 10.90 6.44 2.63
C MET A 50 9.47 6.49 3.19
N ILE A 51 9.28 7.06 4.38
CA ILE A 51 7.96 7.16 5.02
C ILE A 51 7.00 8.01 4.18
N ILE A 52 7.45 9.13 3.63
CA ILE A 52 6.63 9.97 2.74
C ILE A 52 6.18 9.16 1.52
N ALA A 53 7.09 8.45 0.86
CA ALA A 53 6.75 7.63 -0.29
C ALA A 53 5.78 6.49 0.06
N CYS A 54 6.00 5.80 1.19
CA CYS A 54 5.08 4.78 1.69
C CYS A 54 3.70 5.36 2.02
N ALA A 55 3.63 6.55 2.63
CA ALA A 55 2.37 7.22 2.97
C ALA A 55 1.56 7.60 1.71
N LEU A 56 2.22 7.98 0.62
CA LEU A 56 1.55 8.26 -0.66
C LEU A 56 0.95 6.98 -1.27
N ILE A 57 1.67 5.86 -1.20
CA ILE A 57 1.13 4.55 -1.63
C ILE A 57 -0.06 4.14 -0.76
N GLU A 58 0.08 4.25 0.56
CA GLU A 58 -1.01 3.92 1.49
C GLU A 58 -2.24 4.80 1.28
N GLY A 59 -2.06 6.10 1.00
CA GLY A 59 -3.18 7.00 0.71
C GLY A 59 -4.03 6.50 -0.45
N VAL A 60 -3.40 6.09 -1.56
CA VAL A 60 -4.12 5.55 -2.73
C VAL A 60 -4.73 4.17 -2.42
N ALA A 61 -3.99 3.31 -1.71
CA ALA A 61 -4.46 1.98 -1.34
C ALA A 61 -5.71 2.04 -0.44
N LEU A 62 -5.72 2.91 0.56
CA LEU A 62 -6.85 3.10 1.47
C LEU A 62 -8.10 3.59 0.73
N PHE A 63 -7.97 4.50 -0.24
CA PHE A 63 -9.11 4.89 -1.08
C PHE A 63 -9.66 3.72 -1.89
N GLY A 64 -8.78 2.87 -2.44
CA GLY A 64 -9.21 1.66 -3.15
C GLY A 64 -9.98 0.69 -2.23
N VAL A 65 -9.43 0.40 -1.04
CA VAL A 65 -10.08 -0.50 -0.07
C VAL A 65 -11.39 0.09 0.44
N LEU A 66 -11.46 1.41 0.63
CA LEU A 66 -12.70 2.09 1.00
C LEU A 66 -13.79 1.89 -0.06
N ILE A 67 -13.45 1.99 -1.34
CA ILE A 67 -14.42 1.72 -2.42
C ILE A 67 -14.90 0.28 -2.37
N CYS A 68 -14.00 -0.70 -2.17
CA CYS A 68 -14.37 -2.10 -2.00
C CYS A 68 -15.31 -2.29 -0.79
N LEU A 69 -15.01 -1.64 0.34
CA LEU A 69 -15.84 -1.69 1.54
C LEU A 69 -17.24 -1.10 1.29
N LEU A 70 -17.33 0.03 0.58
CA LEU A 70 -18.60 0.65 0.21
C LEU A 70 -19.41 -0.23 -0.75
N ILE A 71 -18.77 -1.00 -1.64
CA ILE A 71 -19.48 -1.96 -2.49
C ILE A 71 -20.03 -3.12 -1.65
N ALA A 72 -19.28 -3.59 -0.66
CA ALA A 72 -19.69 -4.71 0.19
C ALA A 72 -20.82 -4.39 1.18
N ASN A 73 -21.05 -3.11 1.53
CA ASN A 73 -22.02 -2.68 2.56
C ASN A 73 -23.19 -1.85 2.00
N LYS A 74 -23.46 -1.94 0.69
CA LYS A 74 -24.63 -1.31 0.06
C LYS A 74 -25.90 -2.13 0.23
#